data_AF-A0A1Y6BC65-F1
#
_entry.id   AF-A0A1Y6BC65-F1
#
_cell.length_a   1.000
_cell.length_b   1.000
_cell.length_c   1.000
_cell.angle_alpha   90.00
_cell.angle_beta   90.00
_cell.angle_gamma   90.00
#
_symmetry.space_group_name_H-M   'P 1'
#
loop_
_entity.id
_entity.type
_entity.pdbx_description
1 polymer ?
#
loop_
_entity_poly.entity_id
_entity_poly.type
_entity_poly.pdbx_seq_one_letter_code
_entity_poly.pdbx_strand_id
1 'polypeptide(L)'
;MTSPCGMIPEQVWDGDALPARRLFPGRPSGSAMPLAWAHAEFIKLALSRELGRPADRPQAVWQRYQGRRRAAGYAFWWPHAPIAAAPAGARLAIALPRPAMVHWGVNGWHDLADAMTEDSGLGFQVATLEVATLRAGDRIDFTWRWRDSGEWQGRDYRVSVAPAAGD
;
A
#
# COMPACT_ATOMS: atom_id res chain seq x y z
N MET A 1 26.01 -21.42 -4.39
CA MET A 1 25.62 -20.07 -3.95
C MET A 1 26.82 -19.14 -3.84
N THR A 2 27.90 -19.52 -3.13
CA THR A 2 29.14 -18.71 -3.06
C THR A 2 30.21 -19.17 -4.05
N SER A 3 31.21 -18.31 -4.28
CA SER A 3 32.47 -18.73 -4.91
C SER A 3 33.26 -19.69 -4.01
N PRO A 4 34.31 -20.37 -4.52
CA PRO A 4 35.19 -21.22 -3.70
C PRO A 4 35.83 -20.49 -2.52
N CYS A 5 36.06 -19.18 -2.63
CA CYS A 5 36.62 -18.35 -1.56
C CYS A 5 35.54 -17.76 -0.62
N GLY A 6 34.28 -18.21 -0.73
CA GLY A 6 33.18 -17.74 0.12
C GLY A 6 32.54 -16.42 -0.31
N MET A 7 32.87 -15.89 -1.50
CA MET A 7 32.31 -14.62 -1.95
C MET A 7 30.86 -14.78 -2.38
N ILE A 8 29.96 -13.99 -1.78
CA ILE A 8 28.53 -13.98 -2.09
C ILE A 8 28.27 -13.02 -3.27
N PRO A 9 27.65 -13.50 -4.36
CA PRO A 9 27.25 -12.63 -5.47
C PRO A 9 25.98 -11.85 -5.13
N GLU A 10 25.68 -10.81 -5.91
CA GLU A 10 24.37 -10.16 -5.88
C GLU A 10 23.24 -11.12 -6.26
N GLN A 11 23.45 -11.96 -7.28
CA GLN A 11 22.44 -12.89 -7.79
C GLN A 11 23.01 -14.28 -8.04
N VAL A 12 22.16 -15.28 -7.83
CA VAL A 12 22.38 -16.64 -8.31
C VAL A 12 21.34 -16.95 -9.37
N TRP A 13 21.67 -17.84 -10.29
CA TRP A 13 20.74 -18.32 -11.30
C TRP A 13 19.71 -19.26 -10.67
N ASP A 14 18.43 -18.93 -10.78
CA ASP A 14 17.30 -19.66 -10.17
C ASP A 14 16.45 -20.43 -11.20
N GLY A 15 16.76 -20.32 -12.49
CA GLY A 15 16.10 -21.05 -13.58
C GLY A 15 16.86 -22.31 -14.04
N ASP A 16 16.32 -22.97 -15.07
CA ASP A 16 16.97 -24.11 -15.74
C ASP A 16 18.34 -23.75 -16.32
N ALA A 17 19.24 -24.73 -16.40
CA ALA A 17 20.59 -24.49 -16.91
C ALA A 17 20.56 -23.94 -18.35
N LEU A 18 21.32 -22.86 -18.58
CA LEU A 18 21.59 -22.29 -19.91
C LEU A 18 23.11 -22.32 -20.17
N PRO A 19 23.67 -23.47 -20.61
CA PRO A 19 25.12 -23.64 -20.79
C PRO A 19 25.74 -22.62 -21.74
N ALA A 20 25.01 -22.23 -22.79
CA ALA A 20 25.44 -21.22 -23.77
C ALA A 20 25.72 -19.85 -23.14
N ARG A 21 25.13 -19.56 -21.97
CA ARG A 21 25.33 -18.32 -21.20
C ARG A 21 26.10 -18.55 -19.90
N ARG A 22 26.62 -19.77 -19.67
CA ARG A 22 27.29 -20.20 -18.44
C ARG A 22 26.41 -20.07 -17.18
N LEU A 23 25.10 -20.12 -17.33
CA LEU A 23 24.15 -20.01 -16.23
C LEU A 23 23.70 -21.41 -15.79
N PHE A 24 23.83 -21.69 -14.51
CA PHE A 24 23.51 -22.98 -13.92
C PHE A 24 22.82 -22.78 -12.57
N PRO A 25 21.78 -23.57 -12.24
CA PRO A 25 21.02 -23.41 -11.01
C PRO A 25 21.92 -23.28 -9.76
N GLY A 26 21.66 -22.27 -8.94
CA GLY A 26 22.36 -21.99 -7.68
C GLY A 26 23.78 -21.43 -7.82
N ARG A 27 24.27 -21.16 -9.04
CA ARG A 27 25.57 -20.54 -9.31
C ARG A 27 25.43 -19.02 -9.56
N PRO A 28 26.51 -18.24 -9.39
CA PRO A 28 26.49 -16.81 -9.73
C PRO A 28 26.02 -16.58 -11.17
N SER A 29 25.19 -15.57 -11.39
CA SER A 29 24.65 -15.23 -12.71
C SER A 29 25.57 -14.33 -13.56
N GLY A 30 26.75 -13.96 -13.04
CA GLY A 30 27.65 -12.97 -13.64
C GLY A 30 27.45 -11.53 -13.12
N SER A 31 26.58 -11.34 -12.12
CA SER A 31 26.42 -10.09 -11.37
C SER A 31 27.64 -9.75 -10.51
N ALA A 32 27.60 -8.61 -9.81
CA ALA A 32 28.67 -8.20 -8.90
C ALA A 32 29.00 -9.30 -7.86
N MET A 33 30.29 -9.63 -7.72
CA MET A 33 30.81 -10.59 -6.75
C MET A 33 32.27 -10.25 -6.38
N PRO A 34 32.58 -9.93 -5.11
CA PRO A 34 31.66 -9.86 -3.98
C PRO A 34 30.72 -8.66 -4.05
N LEU A 35 29.46 -8.82 -3.64
CA LEU A 35 28.63 -7.68 -3.30
C LEU A 35 28.69 -7.46 -1.78
N ALA A 36 29.29 -6.36 -1.33
CA ALA A 36 29.40 -6.05 0.10
C ALA A 36 28.04 -6.06 0.81
N TRP A 37 26.99 -5.61 0.13
CA TRP A 37 25.62 -5.64 0.65
C TRP A 37 25.14 -7.08 0.92
N ALA A 38 25.34 -8.02 -0.01
CA ALA A 38 24.95 -9.42 0.20
C ALA A 38 25.66 -10.05 1.41
N HIS A 39 26.92 -9.68 1.65
CA HIS A 39 27.66 -10.12 2.85
C HIS A 39 27.10 -9.49 4.13
N ALA A 40 26.78 -8.20 4.11
CA ALA A 40 26.16 -7.52 5.24
C ALA A 40 24.79 -8.11 5.59
N GLU A 41 23.94 -8.42 4.59
CA GLU A 41 22.65 -9.09 4.81
C GLU A 41 22.82 -10.49 5.41
N PHE A 42 23.82 -11.26 4.97
CA PHE A 42 24.12 -12.57 5.56
C PHE A 42 24.49 -12.46 7.05
N ILE A 43 25.35 -11.50 7.40
CA ILE A 43 25.72 -11.23 8.80
C ILE A 43 24.51 -10.78 9.61
N LYS A 44 23.70 -9.86 9.07
CA LYS A 44 22.47 -9.40 9.74
C LYS A 44 21.49 -10.54 9.95
N LEU A 45 21.34 -11.47 9.01
CA LEU A 45 20.49 -12.64 9.16
C LEU A 45 21.00 -13.56 10.28
N ALA A 46 22.29 -13.88 10.29
CA ALA A 46 22.89 -14.71 11.34
C ALA A 46 22.69 -14.09 12.73
N LEU A 47 22.96 -12.79 12.87
CA LEU A 47 22.74 -12.05 14.11
C LEU A 47 21.24 -12.01 14.48
N SER A 48 20.36 -11.80 13.52
CA SER A 48 18.91 -11.76 13.75
C SER A 48 18.36 -13.09 14.25
N ARG A 49 18.90 -14.19 13.73
CA ARG A 49 18.54 -15.55 14.16
C ARG A 49 18.92 -15.78 15.61
N GLU A 50 20.12 -15.36 16.03
CA GLU A 50 20.57 -15.46 17.42
C GLU A 50 19.74 -14.57 18.36
N LEU A 51 19.42 -13.34 17.92
CA LEU A 51 18.61 -12.40 18.70
C LEU A 51 17.12 -12.76 18.76
N GLY A 52 16.64 -13.71 17.94
CA GLY A 52 15.22 -14.02 17.79
C GLY A 52 14.38 -12.88 17.18
N ARG A 53 15.03 -11.88 16.56
CA ARG A 53 14.39 -10.71 15.95
C ARG A 53 15.33 -10.06 14.92
N PRO A 54 14.80 -9.29 13.94
CA PRO A 54 15.67 -8.55 13.02
C PRO A 54 16.62 -7.62 13.78
N ALA A 55 17.92 -7.75 13.52
CA ALA A 55 18.98 -7.03 14.20
C ALA A 55 18.92 -5.51 13.93
N ASP A 56 18.47 -5.13 12.74
CA ASP A 56 18.27 -3.75 12.29
C ASP A 56 16.86 -3.21 12.60
N ARG A 57 16.04 -3.92 13.38
CA ARG A 57 14.72 -3.43 13.81
C ARG A 57 14.85 -2.20 14.71
N PRO A 58 14.35 -1.02 14.31
CA PRO A 58 14.45 0.17 15.15
C PRO A 58 13.71 -0.01 16.48
N GLN A 59 14.46 0.11 17.59
CA GLN A 59 13.94 -0.16 18.94
C GLN A 59 12.76 0.76 19.31
N ALA A 60 12.84 2.05 18.98
CA ALA A 60 11.79 3.02 19.26
C ALA A 60 10.46 2.69 18.52
N VAL A 61 10.56 2.23 17.27
CA VAL A 61 9.39 1.81 16.48
C VAL A 61 8.77 0.55 17.08
N TRP A 62 9.60 -0.41 17.50
CA TRP A 62 9.12 -1.62 18.18
C TRP A 62 8.43 -1.29 19.52
N GLN A 63 8.99 -0.41 20.34
CA GLN A 63 8.39 0.00 21.61
C GLN A 63 7.02 0.64 21.39
N ARG A 64 6.88 1.48 20.35
CA ARG A 64 5.62 2.15 20.03
C ARG A 64 4.55 1.21 19.48
N TYR A 65 4.91 0.35 18.53
CA TYR A 65 3.93 -0.41 17.75
C TYR A 65 3.86 -1.91 18.10
N GLN A 66 4.91 -2.47 18.70
CA GLN A 66 5.00 -3.87 19.13
C GLN A 66 4.66 -4.91 18.04
N GLY A 67 4.89 -4.56 16.77
CA GLY A 67 4.50 -5.40 15.64
C GLY A 67 2.99 -5.56 15.45
N ARG A 68 2.17 -4.83 16.21
CA ARG A 68 0.71 -4.84 16.08
C ARG A 68 0.32 -3.90 14.95
N ARG A 69 -0.24 -4.47 13.89
CA ARG A 69 -0.88 -3.69 12.84
C ARG A 69 -2.09 -2.98 13.44
N ARG A 70 -2.12 -1.66 13.38
CA ARG A 70 -3.31 -0.89 13.76
C ARG A 70 -4.33 -0.93 12.62
N ALA A 71 -5.60 -1.01 12.98
CA ALA A 71 -6.68 -0.75 12.04
C ALA A 71 -6.54 0.69 11.51
N ALA A 72 -6.55 0.84 10.19
CA ALA A 72 -6.50 2.16 9.58
C ALA A 72 -7.86 2.84 9.78
N GLY A 73 -7.87 4.02 10.41
CA GLY A 73 -9.11 4.79 10.60
C GLY A 73 -9.61 5.44 9.31
N TYR A 74 -8.77 5.49 8.27
CA TYR A 74 -9.07 6.09 6.98
C TYR A 74 -8.65 5.15 5.85
N ALA A 75 -9.45 5.12 4.80
CA ALA A 75 -9.10 4.59 3.49
C ALA A 75 -9.11 5.75 2.50
N PHE A 76 -8.02 5.95 1.79
CA PHE A 76 -7.89 7.03 0.82
C PHE A 76 -8.19 6.53 -0.59
N TRP A 77 -9.06 7.24 -1.29
CA TRP A 77 -9.29 7.06 -2.72
C TRP A 77 -8.78 8.29 -3.47
N TRP A 78 -7.99 8.06 -4.51
CA TRP A 78 -7.44 9.10 -5.38
C TRP A 78 -7.71 8.74 -6.84
N PRO A 79 -7.89 9.71 -7.74
CA PRO A 79 -8.04 9.42 -9.17
C PRO A 79 -6.87 8.62 -9.77
N HIS A 80 -5.64 8.84 -9.30
CA HIS A 80 -4.43 8.13 -9.77
C HIS A 80 -4.06 6.91 -8.91
N ALA A 81 -4.73 6.70 -7.78
CA ALA A 81 -4.54 5.55 -6.90
C ALA A 81 -5.91 5.10 -6.34
N PRO A 82 -6.82 4.62 -7.22
CA PRO A 82 -8.14 4.21 -6.79
C PRO A 82 -8.05 2.91 -6.00
N ILE A 83 -8.79 2.85 -4.89
CA ILE A 83 -9.03 1.60 -4.17
C ILE A 83 -10.36 1.00 -4.62
N ALA A 84 -10.41 -0.32 -4.73
CA ALA A 84 -11.65 -1.05 -5.03
C ALA A 84 -12.50 -1.31 -3.78
N ALA A 85 -11.85 -1.35 -2.60
CA ALA A 85 -12.50 -1.63 -1.34
C ALA A 85 -11.88 -0.85 -0.16
N ALA A 86 -12.72 -0.50 0.80
CA ALA A 86 -12.35 0.08 2.08
C ALA A 86 -12.80 -0.85 3.22
N PRO A 87 -12.01 -1.02 4.31
CA PRO A 87 -12.42 -1.86 5.42
C PRO A 87 -13.60 -1.22 6.19
N ALA A 88 -14.52 -2.07 6.65
CA ALA A 88 -15.63 -1.65 7.50
C ALA A 88 -15.12 -0.91 8.74
N GLY A 89 -15.80 0.18 9.09
CA GLY A 89 -15.43 1.06 10.20
C GLY A 89 -14.33 2.08 9.87
N ALA A 90 -13.68 2.03 8.71
CA ALA A 90 -12.82 3.11 8.25
C ALA A 90 -13.62 4.21 7.56
N ARG A 91 -13.17 5.45 7.71
CA ARG A 91 -13.69 6.60 6.95
C ARG A 91 -13.13 6.60 5.54
N LEU A 92 -13.97 6.82 4.54
CA LEU A 92 -13.52 6.95 3.16
C LEU A 92 -13.16 8.41 2.87
N ALA A 93 -11.88 8.68 2.61
CA ALA A 93 -11.38 10.00 2.24
C ALA A 93 -11.20 10.05 0.72
N ILE A 94 -12.01 10.87 0.04
CA ILE A 94 -11.88 11.16 -1.38
C ILE A 94 -10.91 12.33 -1.53
N ALA A 95 -9.71 12.06 -2.03
CA ALA A 95 -8.65 13.04 -2.19
C ALA A 95 -8.58 13.51 -3.65
N LEU A 96 -8.66 14.83 -3.85
CA LEU A 96 -8.73 15.47 -5.16
C LEU A 96 -7.70 16.60 -5.26
N PRO A 97 -7.17 16.89 -6.47
CA PRO A 97 -6.16 17.92 -6.65
C PRO A 97 -6.70 19.36 -6.50
N ARG A 98 -8.03 19.54 -6.55
CA ARG A 98 -8.70 20.84 -6.56
C ARG A 98 -9.98 20.81 -5.73
N PRO A 99 -10.46 21.98 -5.24
CA PRO A 99 -11.69 22.03 -4.47
C PRO A 99 -12.88 21.47 -5.25
N ALA A 100 -13.63 20.58 -4.62
CA ALA A 100 -14.77 19.91 -5.21
C ALA A 100 -15.90 19.73 -4.20
N MET A 101 -17.09 19.44 -4.72
CA MET A 101 -18.17 18.83 -3.97
C MET A 101 -18.26 17.38 -4.41
N VAL A 102 -18.08 16.45 -3.49
CA VAL A 102 -18.25 15.02 -3.74
C VAL A 102 -19.72 14.69 -3.56
N HIS A 103 -20.36 14.23 -4.63
CA HIS A 103 -21.73 13.73 -4.61
C HIS A 103 -21.69 12.21 -4.50
N TRP A 104 -22.35 11.64 -3.50
CA TRP A 104 -22.25 10.22 -3.22
C TRP A 104 -23.54 9.64 -2.69
N GLY A 105 -23.66 8.32 -2.79
CA GLY A 105 -24.73 7.53 -2.20
C GLY A 105 -24.27 6.10 -1.96
N VAL A 106 -25.20 5.30 -1.44
CA VAL A 106 -24.96 3.93 -1.01
C VAL A 106 -25.78 2.97 -1.87
N ASN A 107 -25.21 1.80 -2.18
CA ASN A 107 -25.88 0.68 -2.83
C ASN A 107 -26.68 1.09 -4.08
N GLY A 108 -26.06 1.84 -4.99
CA GLY A 108 -26.72 2.33 -6.21
C GLY A 108 -27.42 3.67 -6.03
N TRP A 109 -26.71 4.66 -5.47
CA TRP A 109 -27.19 6.05 -5.32
C TRP A 109 -28.40 6.23 -4.39
N HIS A 110 -28.59 5.34 -3.41
CA HIS A 110 -29.52 5.58 -2.30
C HIS A 110 -28.88 6.49 -1.24
N ASP A 111 -29.70 7.12 -0.41
CA ASP A 111 -29.25 7.99 0.69
C ASP A 111 -28.22 9.05 0.25
N LEU A 112 -28.58 9.78 -0.81
CA LEU A 112 -27.71 10.77 -1.44
C LEU A 112 -27.25 11.84 -0.45
N ALA A 113 -25.96 12.15 -0.52
CA ALA A 113 -25.35 13.22 0.24
C ALA A 113 -24.25 13.92 -0.56
N ASP A 114 -23.98 15.17 -0.18
CA ASP A 114 -22.87 15.96 -0.69
C ASP A 114 -21.86 16.22 0.41
N ALA A 115 -20.58 16.09 0.08
CA ALA A 115 -19.47 16.40 0.97
C ALA A 115 -18.54 17.41 0.29
N MET A 116 -18.36 18.58 0.91
CA MET A 116 -17.40 19.55 0.43
C MET A 116 -15.98 19.09 0.75
N THR A 117 -15.06 19.28 -0.19
CA THR A 117 -13.65 19.07 0.11
C THR A 117 -13.10 20.23 0.94
N GLU A 118 -12.21 19.90 1.87
CA GLU A 118 -11.43 20.83 2.66
C GLU A 118 -9.95 20.75 2.28
N ASP A 119 -9.20 21.84 2.47
CA ASP A 119 -7.76 21.84 2.26
C ASP A 119 -7.07 21.00 3.32
N SER A 120 -6.34 19.97 2.88
CA SER A 120 -5.56 19.12 3.77
C SER A 120 -4.30 19.80 4.32
N GLY A 121 -3.87 20.92 3.73
CA GLY A 121 -2.57 21.55 4.00
C GLY A 121 -1.38 20.79 3.38
N LEU A 122 -1.64 19.72 2.63
CA LEU A 122 -0.63 18.86 2.00
C LEU A 122 -0.65 18.97 0.46
N GLY A 123 -1.27 20.02 -0.08
CA GLY A 123 -1.35 20.27 -1.52
C GLY A 123 -2.48 19.52 -2.23
N PHE A 124 -3.47 19.02 -1.50
CA PHE A 124 -4.68 18.40 -2.04
C PHE A 124 -5.90 18.66 -1.16
N GLN A 125 -7.08 18.42 -1.73
CA GLN A 125 -8.38 18.66 -1.13
C GLN A 125 -9.02 17.33 -0.76
N VAL A 126 -9.69 17.24 0.39
CA VAL A 126 -10.24 15.99 0.90
C VAL A 126 -11.69 16.17 1.32
N ALA A 127 -12.56 15.29 0.83
CA ALA A 127 -13.88 15.07 1.42
C ALA A 127 -13.85 13.75 2.19
N THR A 128 -14.16 13.80 3.49
CA THR A 128 -14.32 12.59 4.30
C THR A 128 -15.78 12.20 4.30
N LEU A 129 -16.08 11.00 3.79
CA LEU A 129 -17.43 10.46 3.77
C LEU A 129 -17.68 9.71 5.09
N GLU A 130 -18.78 10.05 5.76
CA GLU A 130 -19.20 9.39 7.00
C GLU A 130 -19.85 8.04 6.68
N VAL A 131 -18.99 7.05 6.42
CA VAL A 131 -19.37 5.68 6.02
C VAL A 131 -19.25 4.67 7.16
N ALA A 132 -19.14 5.15 8.40
CA ALA A 132 -18.88 4.32 9.57
C ALA A 132 -20.04 3.35 9.90
N THR A 133 -21.25 3.64 9.45
CA THR A 133 -22.44 2.78 9.62
C THR A 133 -22.55 1.68 8.57
N LEU A 134 -21.75 1.75 7.50
CA LEU A 134 -21.78 0.78 6.41
C LEU A 134 -21.12 -0.53 6.82
N ARG A 135 -21.71 -1.63 6.36
CA ARG A 135 -21.31 -3.00 6.69
C ARG A 135 -20.55 -3.62 5.53
N ALA A 136 -19.79 -4.67 5.83
CA ALA A 136 -19.17 -5.46 4.78
C ALA A 136 -20.23 -5.94 3.76
N GLY A 137 -19.96 -5.71 2.47
CA GLY A 137 -20.88 -5.96 1.37
C GLY A 137 -21.60 -4.71 0.84
N ASP A 138 -21.67 -3.63 1.63
CA ASP A 138 -22.18 -2.35 1.14
C ASP A 138 -21.24 -1.72 0.11
N ARG A 139 -21.79 -0.77 -0.63
CA ARG A 139 -21.12 -0.14 -1.75
C ARG A 139 -21.35 1.35 -1.74
N ILE A 140 -20.28 2.11 -1.89
CA ILE A 140 -20.30 3.56 -1.99
C ILE A 140 -20.15 3.89 -3.47
N ASP A 141 -21.14 4.58 -4.03
CA ASP A 141 -21.14 5.10 -5.39
C ASP A 141 -20.96 6.63 -5.31
N PHE A 142 -20.03 7.20 -6.06
CA PHE A 142 -19.74 8.63 -5.98
C PHE A 142 -19.21 9.21 -7.28
N THR A 143 -19.35 10.53 -7.40
CA THR A 143 -18.73 11.38 -8.40
C THR A 143 -18.42 12.73 -7.75
N TRP A 144 -17.91 13.70 -8.50
CA TRP A 144 -17.68 15.03 -7.96
C TRP A 144 -17.87 16.14 -8.98
N ARG A 145 -18.17 17.32 -8.45
CA ARG A 145 -18.29 18.57 -9.17
C ARG A 145 -17.18 19.51 -8.74
N TRP A 146 -16.39 20.00 -9.70
CA TRP A 146 -15.34 20.97 -9.43
C TRP A 146 -15.95 22.30 -8.97
N ARG A 147 -15.43 22.87 -7.88
CA ARG A 147 -15.99 24.11 -7.31
C ARG A 147 -15.56 25.37 -8.07
N ASP A 148 -14.43 25.30 -8.78
CA ASP A 148 -13.89 26.38 -9.58
C ASP A 148 -14.60 26.51 -10.93
N SER A 149 -14.75 25.41 -11.68
CA SER A 149 -15.42 25.42 -13.00
C SER A 149 -16.91 25.12 -12.95
N GLY A 150 -17.39 24.47 -11.87
CA GLY A 150 -18.75 23.99 -11.79
C GLY A 150 -19.03 22.76 -12.67
N GLU A 151 -18.00 22.18 -13.29
CA GLU A 151 -18.13 21.01 -14.14
C GLU A 151 -18.16 19.72 -13.32
N TRP A 152 -18.93 18.76 -13.81
CA TRP A 152 -18.91 17.40 -13.27
C TRP A 152 -17.73 16.62 -13.86
N GLN A 153 -17.20 15.69 -13.07
CA GLN A 153 -16.17 14.76 -13.54
C GLN A 153 -16.64 13.91 -14.74
N GLY A 154 -17.95 13.74 -14.92
CA GLY A 154 -18.54 13.03 -16.05
C GLY A 154 -18.39 11.51 -15.97
N ARG A 155 -18.02 10.99 -14.80
CA ARG A 155 -17.88 9.55 -14.53
C ARG A 155 -18.21 9.23 -13.08
N ASP A 156 -18.81 8.06 -12.90
CA ASP A 156 -19.12 7.49 -11.60
C ASP A 156 -18.03 6.51 -11.16
N TYR A 157 -17.78 6.50 -9.86
CA TYR A 157 -16.80 5.68 -9.19
C TYR A 157 -17.45 4.91 -8.05
N ARG A 158 -16.74 3.87 -7.63
CA ARG A 158 -17.27 2.91 -6.67
C ARG A 158 -16.19 2.36 -5.76
N VAL A 159 -16.53 2.23 -4.49
CA VAL A 159 -15.74 1.55 -3.47
C VAL A 159 -16.65 0.58 -2.72
N SER A 160 -16.24 -0.67 -2.59
CA SER A 160 -16.96 -1.66 -1.77
C SER A 160 -16.49 -1.60 -0.33
N VAL A 161 -17.35 -1.94 0.62
CA VAL A 161 -16.98 -2.11 2.03
C VAL A 161 -16.58 -3.57 2.23
N ALA A 162 -15.32 -3.80 2.57
CA ALA A 162 -14.78 -5.12 2.89
C ALA A 162 -14.81 -5.38 4.41
N PRO A 163 -14.73 -6.64 4.86
CA PRO A 163 -14.55 -6.95 6.28
C PRO A 163 -13.35 -6.21 6.87
N ALA A 164 -13.43 -5.88 8.16
CA ALA A 164 -12.32 -5.26 8.87
C ALA A 164 -11.10 -6.20 8.82
N ALA A 165 -9.90 -5.64 8.67
CA ALA A 165 -8.68 -6.44 8.69
C ALA A 165 -8.41 -6.91 10.14
N GLY A 166 -8.86 -8.11 10.48
CA GLY A 166 -8.68 -8.67 11.83
C GLY A 166 -9.57 -9.87 12.22
N ASP A 167 -10.51 -10.29 11.37
CA ASP A 167 -11.28 -11.54 11.55
C ASP A 167 -10.59 -12.74 10.88
#